data_AF-A0A954QRC5-F1
#
_entry.id   AF-A0A954QRC5-F1
#
_cell.length_a   1.000
_cell.length_b   1.000
_cell.length_c   1.000
_cell.angle_alpha   90.00
_cell.angle_beta   90.00
_cell.angle_gamma   90.00
#
_symmetry.space_group_name_H-M   'P 1'
#
loop_
_entity.id
_entity.type
_entity.pdbx_description
1 polymer ?
#
loop_
_entity_poly.entity_id
_entity_poly.type
_entity_poly.pdbx_seq_one_letter_code
_entity_poly.pdbx_strand_id
1 'polypeptide(L)'
;WTNTFSTADIYGNLNPGGVSSTGILTLNGNTIFRNASSTDFEVQLNGTAPGTGHDQLVIDGSLELTGDLEVTLGYTPAVGESFTIINNASTNATTGAFNGLSEGSLFSVGSQVFSITYQGGTDSNDVVLTRVLAGEWDGGGTDDNWTTAENWVGDIVPAPYANLIFPNSAARKSNINDFSAGMSIGSILISGSSYSLSGNPINLTGSVSSNAFGNAFSIPVQLGSAGGFNSTSSTFTVSSAIDTNGQDLNLGASGGTLLMTGVISGSGNVNTSGSSTVALAGNNSYTGETRVGGSVLAAQHDQALGSGDNTTATGTIITGTNSSLQLENGVTISNERLTSTTSTALFLNSTGNNLTNTWTGDIVSGNTSHIYLRPLSSNNRLQLNGAVTTGHPSYQVIVQGTSTGITEINGTLTANRLNVSEGTVELNGTSATTNGLYVDSSFGDRLSGTGTFNWTNTFSTADIYGNLNPGGVSSTGILT
;
A
#
# COMPACT_ATOMS: atom_id res chain seq x y z
N TRP A 1 -26.09 -43.73 -12.22
CA TRP A 1 -26.71 -44.08 -13.52
C TRP A 1 -25.70 -44.91 -14.30
N THR A 2 -26.10 -45.80 -15.22
CA THR A 2 -25.14 -46.60 -16.03
C THR A 2 -24.88 -46.01 -17.41
N ASN A 3 -25.51 -44.88 -17.75
CA ASN A 3 -25.31 -44.16 -19.00
C ASN A 3 -24.53 -42.87 -18.74
N THR A 4 -23.29 -42.80 -19.22
CA THR A 4 -22.38 -41.65 -19.06
C THR A 4 -22.63 -40.53 -20.08
N PHE A 5 -23.61 -40.67 -20.98
CA PHE A 5 -23.95 -39.68 -22.01
C PHE A 5 -25.21 -38.86 -21.73
N SER A 6 -25.94 -39.17 -20.65
CA SER A 6 -27.15 -38.44 -20.28
C SER A 6 -26.87 -37.37 -19.24
N THR A 7 -27.41 -36.18 -19.47
CA THR A 7 -27.35 -35.04 -18.54
C THR A 7 -28.59 -35.01 -17.67
N ALA A 8 -28.42 -34.75 -16.37
CA ALA A 8 -29.50 -34.37 -15.47
C ALA A 8 -29.77 -32.87 -15.64
N ASP A 9 -30.84 -32.52 -16.35
CA ASP A 9 -31.33 -31.14 -16.42
C ASP A 9 -32.28 -30.88 -15.24
N ILE A 10 -31.86 -30.04 -14.30
CA ILE A 10 -32.62 -29.69 -13.10
C ILE A 10 -33.40 -28.40 -13.39
N TYR A 11 -34.73 -28.50 -13.43
CA TYR A 11 -35.66 -27.38 -13.67
C TYR A 11 -36.43 -26.95 -12.41
N GLY A 12 -36.14 -27.54 -11.25
CA GLY A 12 -36.81 -27.23 -9.99
C GLY A 12 -35.93 -27.57 -8.80
N ASN A 13 -36.49 -27.42 -7.60
CA ASN A 13 -35.73 -27.41 -6.36
C ASN A 13 -35.07 -28.77 -6.09
N LEU A 14 -33.74 -28.74 -5.89
CA LEU A 14 -32.95 -29.86 -5.44
C LEU A 14 -32.54 -29.67 -3.98
N ASN A 15 -32.90 -30.63 -3.12
CA ASN A 15 -32.58 -30.61 -1.69
C ASN A 15 -31.94 -31.97 -1.31
N PRO A 16 -30.63 -32.03 -1.02
CA PRO A 16 -29.94 -33.29 -0.73
C PRO A 16 -30.40 -34.04 0.53
N GLY A 17 -30.83 -33.33 1.57
CA GLY A 17 -31.22 -33.91 2.86
C GLY A 17 -32.72 -34.04 3.09
N GLY A 18 -33.53 -33.40 2.24
CA GLY A 18 -34.96 -33.29 2.41
C GLY A 18 -35.35 -32.18 3.40
N VAL A 19 -36.63 -32.12 3.77
CA VAL A 19 -37.19 -30.96 4.48
C VAL A 19 -36.78 -30.82 5.96
N SER A 20 -36.25 -31.88 6.60
CA SER A 20 -36.03 -31.89 8.06
C SER A 20 -34.72 -32.54 8.50
N SER A 21 -33.85 -32.90 7.57
CA SER A 21 -32.57 -33.56 7.85
C SER A 21 -31.55 -33.10 6.83
N THR A 22 -30.28 -33.14 7.21
CA THR A 22 -29.18 -33.01 6.25
C THR A 22 -28.94 -34.34 5.55
N GLY A 23 -28.36 -34.32 4.36
CA GLY A 23 -28.04 -35.54 3.62
C GLY A 23 -27.03 -35.34 2.48
N ILE A 24 -26.64 -36.46 1.88
CA ILE A 24 -25.82 -36.48 0.67
C ILE A 24 -26.68 -37.02 -0.47
N LEU A 25 -26.77 -36.25 -1.56
CA LEU A 25 -27.35 -36.71 -2.81
C LEU A 25 -26.24 -36.87 -3.84
N THR A 26 -26.15 -38.04 -4.50
CA THR A 26 -25.13 -38.30 -5.52
C THR A 26 -25.76 -38.42 -6.90
N LEU A 27 -25.30 -37.58 -7.83
CA LEU A 27 -25.62 -37.67 -9.25
C LEU A 27 -24.39 -38.21 -10.00
N ASN A 28 -24.49 -39.46 -10.45
CA ASN A 28 -23.44 -40.12 -11.21
C ASN A 28 -23.62 -39.82 -12.71
N GLY A 29 -23.29 -38.60 -13.13
CA GLY A 29 -23.39 -38.10 -14.50
C GLY A 29 -23.35 -36.56 -14.60
N ASN A 30 -23.34 -36.04 -15.83
CA ASN A 30 -23.35 -34.59 -16.09
C ASN A 30 -24.63 -33.96 -15.53
N THR A 31 -24.53 -32.76 -14.96
CA THR A 31 -25.65 -32.05 -14.33
C THR A 31 -25.68 -30.60 -14.80
N ILE A 32 -26.85 -30.12 -15.17
CA ILE A 32 -27.09 -28.72 -15.52
C ILE A 32 -28.25 -28.22 -14.67
N PHE A 33 -28.03 -27.17 -13.89
CA PHE A 33 -29.11 -26.41 -13.28
C PHE A 33 -29.66 -25.43 -14.33
N ARG A 34 -30.98 -25.45 -14.52
CA ARG A 34 -31.69 -24.59 -15.47
C ARG A 34 -32.53 -23.60 -14.66
N ASN A 35 -32.26 -22.31 -14.82
CA ASN A 35 -33.04 -21.23 -14.22
C ASN A 35 -34.50 -21.25 -14.70
N ALA A 36 -35.34 -21.97 -13.97
CA ALA A 36 -36.77 -22.16 -14.26
C ALA A 36 -37.66 -21.95 -13.03
N SER A 37 -37.07 -21.79 -11.85
CA SER A 37 -37.76 -21.56 -10.57
C SER A 37 -37.09 -20.43 -9.77
N SER A 38 -37.69 -20.03 -8.63
CA SER A 38 -37.10 -19.04 -7.72
C SER A 38 -36.07 -19.61 -6.75
N THR A 39 -35.94 -20.94 -6.64
CA THR A 39 -34.95 -21.63 -5.80
C THR A 39 -34.58 -22.98 -6.44
N ASP A 40 -33.37 -23.11 -6.99
CA ASP A 40 -33.00 -24.32 -7.73
C ASP A 40 -32.15 -25.28 -6.87
N PHE A 41 -31.41 -24.76 -5.88
CA PHE A 41 -30.64 -25.58 -4.93
C PHE A 41 -30.84 -25.13 -3.49
N GLU A 42 -31.33 -26.03 -2.64
CA GLU A 42 -31.60 -25.79 -1.22
C GLU A 42 -30.62 -26.56 -0.34
N VAL A 43 -29.98 -25.89 0.62
CA VAL A 43 -29.02 -26.51 1.53
C VAL A 43 -29.23 -26.08 2.99
N GLN A 44 -29.19 -27.06 3.89
CA GLN A 44 -29.22 -26.88 5.34
C GLN A 44 -27.81 -26.96 5.91
N LEU A 45 -27.41 -25.97 6.71
CA LEU A 45 -26.13 -25.95 7.44
C LEU A 45 -26.38 -26.06 8.96
N ASN A 46 -26.30 -27.28 9.47
CA ASN A 46 -26.48 -27.63 10.89
C ASN A 46 -25.15 -28.03 11.58
N GLY A 47 -24.05 -28.09 10.81
CA GLY A 47 -22.70 -28.42 11.25
C GLY A 47 -21.76 -28.67 10.05
N THR A 48 -20.46 -28.71 10.30
CA THR A 48 -19.44 -28.79 9.22
C THR A 48 -19.22 -30.18 8.62
N ALA A 49 -19.85 -31.24 9.16
CA ALA A 49 -19.73 -32.59 8.60
C ALA A 49 -20.68 -32.79 7.41
N PRO A 50 -20.21 -33.17 6.20
CA PRO A 50 -21.11 -33.44 5.07
C PRO A 50 -22.12 -34.56 5.38
N GLY A 51 -23.35 -34.41 4.93
CA GLY A 51 -24.46 -35.34 5.10
C GLY A 51 -25.09 -35.38 6.49
N THR A 52 -24.30 -35.21 7.54
CA THR A 52 -24.77 -35.31 8.94
C THR A 52 -24.86 -33.97 9.65
N GLY A 53 -24.07 -33.00 9.20
CA GLY A 53 -24.07 -31.61 9.65
C GLY A 53 -24.54 -30.66 8.56
N HIS A 54 -24.28 -30.89 7.29
CA HIS A 54 -24.82 -30.07 6.21
C HIS A 54 -25.18 -30.89 4.97
N ASP A 55 -26.06 -30.33 4.15
CA ASP A 55 -26.39 -30.90 2.85
C ASP A 55 -25.22 -30.83 1.88
N GLN A 56 -24.99 -31.93 1.16
CA GLN A 56 -24.00 -31.98 0.10
C GLN A 56 -24.56 -32.67 -1.14
N LEU A 57 -24.40 -32.02 -2.28
CA LEU A 57 -24.56 -32.64 -3.58
C LEU A 57 -23.20 -33.17 -4.04
N VAL A 58 -23.13 -34.43 -4.45
CA VAL A 58 -21.94 -35.03 -5.07
C VAL A 58 -22.22 -35.25 -6.55
N ILE A 59 -21.40 -34.65 -7.42
CA ILE A 59 -21.47 -34.80 -8.87
C ILE A 59 -20.28 -35.60 -9.36
N ASP A 60 -20.53 -36.67 -10.10
CA ASP A 60 -19.51 -37.45 -10.82
C ASP A 60 -19.74 -37.30 -12.33
N GLY A 61 -19.48 -36.09 -12.82
CA GLY A 61 -19.71 -35.61 -14.20
C GLY A 61 -19.49 -34.09 -14.32
N SER A 62 -19.67 -33.51 -15.50
CA SER A 62 -19.58 -32.03 -15.64
C SER A 62 -20.74 -31.34 -14.93
N LEU A 63 -20.48 -30.22 -14.27
CA LEU A 63 -21.50 -29.39 -13.61
C LEU A 63 -21.58 -28.01 -14.27
N GLU A 64 -22.79 -27.64 -14.70
CA GLU A 64 -23.12 -26.27 -15.12
C GLU A 64 -24.18 -25.68 -14.18
N LEU A 65 -23.86 -24.54 -13.57
CA LEU A 65 -24.72 -23.84 -12.62
C LEU A 65 -25.40 -22.63 -13.28
N THR A 66 -26.72 -22.59 -13.14
CA THR A 66 -27.57 -21.41 -13.27
C THR A 66 -28.66 -21.48 -12.18
N GLY A 67 -29.40 -20.41 -11.93
CA GLY A 67 -30.49 -20.45 -10.94
C GLY A 67 -30.11 -19.97 -9.54
N ASP A 68 -31.03 -20.06 -8.60
CA ASP A 68 -30.89 -19.47 -7.26
C ASP A 68 -30.46 -20.50 -6.21
N LEU A 69 -29.61 -20.08 -5.27
CA LEU A 69 -29.16 -20.84 -4.10
C LEU A 69 -29.95 -20.39 -2.86
N GLU A 70 -30.59 -21.33 -2.17
CA GLU A 70 -31.21 -21.10 -0.87
C GLU A 70 -30.43 -21.83 0.23
N VAL A 71 -30.07 -21.11 1.28
CA VAL A 71 -29.31 -21.64 2.42
C VAL A 71 -30.10 -21.41 3.69
N THR A 72 -30.13 -22.40 4.58
CA THR A 72 -30.71 -22.27 5.92
C THR A 72 -29.70 -22.67 7.00
N LEU A 73 -29.76 -22.00 8.15
CA LEU A 73 -28.87 -22.27 9.29
C LEU A 73 -29.63 -22.91 10.44
N GLY A 74 -29.16 -24.07 10.92
CA GLY A 74 -29.62 -24.66 12.18
C GLY A 74 -28.78 -24.28 13.40
N TYR A 75 -27.70 -23.53 13.21
CA TYR A 75 -26.83 -23.04 14.28
C TYR A 75 -26.14 -21.72 13.87
N THR A 76 -25.23 -21.19 14.70
CA THR A 76 -24.42 -20.02 14.37
C THR A 76 -22.98 -20.42 14.03
N PRO A 77 -22.60 -20.45 12.73
CA PRO A 77 -21.26 -20.86 12.34
C PRO A 77 -20.15 -19.93 12.83
N ALA A 78 -19.04 -20.52 13.26
CA ALA A 78 -17.84 -19.77 13.65
C ALA A 78 -17.10 -19.18 12.43
N VAL A 79 -16.32 -18.12 12.63
CA VAL A 79 -15.57 -17.48 11.53
C VAL A 79 -14.60 -18.48 10.92
N GLY A 80 -14.63 -18.61 9.59
CA GLY A 80 -13.78 -19.54 8.86
C GLY A 80 -14.33 -20.97 8.80
N GLU A 81 -15.50 -21.27 9.40
CA GLU A 81 -16.17 -22.52 9.12
C GLU A 81 -16.62 -22.57 7.65
N SER A 82 -16.29 -23.68 6.99
CA SER A 82 -16.57 -23.91 5.58
C SER A 82 -17.49 -25.12 5.38
N PHE A 83 -18.29 -25.06 4.32
CA PHE A 83 -19.29 -26.06 3.95
C PHE A 83 -19.16 -26.34 2.45
N THR A 84 -18.70 -27.53 2.09
CA THR A 84 -18.68 -27.99 0.69
C THR A 84 -20.08 -28.44 0.31
N ILE A 85 -20.89 -27.51 -0.19
CA ILE A 85 -22.30 -27.75 -0.54
C ILE A 85 -22.43 -28.53 -1.86
N ILE A 86 -21.44 -28.41 -2.76
CA ILE A 86 -21.32 -29.26 -3.94
C ILE A 86 -19.89 -29.78 -4.02
N ASN A 87 -19.74 -31.10 -3.98
CA ASN A 87 -18.50 -31.80 -4.28
C ASN A 87 -18.54 -32.26 -5.75
N ASN A 88 -17.73 -31.66 -6.60
CA ASN A 88 -17.60 -32.07 -8.00
C ASN A 88 -16.45 -33.08 -8.11
N ALA A 89 -16.77 -34.34 -7.88
CA ALA A 89 -15.81 -35.45 -7.85
C ALA A 89 -15.18 -35.77 -9.22
N SER A 90 -15.61 -35.10 -10.30
CA SER A 90 -15.00 -35.23 -11.63
C SER A 90 -13.78 -34.30 -11.76
N THR A 91 -12.95 -34.49 -12.79
CA THR A 91 -11.85 -33.56 -13.08
C THR A 91 -12.30 -32.32 -13.88
N ASN A 92 -13.58 -32.22 -14.25
CA ASN A 92 -14.08 -31.09 -15.01
C ASN A 92 -14.38 -29.93 -14.05
N ALA A 93 -13.99 -28.72 -14.45
CA ALA A 93 -14.33 -27.52 -13.69
C ALA A 93 -15.85 -27.34 -13.60
N THR A 94 -16.32 -26.83 -12.46
CA THR A 94 -17.66 -26.29 -12.35
C THR A 94 -17.77 -25.06 -13.24
N THR A 95 -18.76 -25.04 -14.14
CA THR A 95 -19.02 -23.92 -15.05
C THR A 95 -20.28 -23.17 -14.63
N GLY A 96 -20.34 -21.86 -14.94
CA GLY A 96 -21.44 -21.01 -14.51
C GLY A 96 -21.37 -20.63 -13.02
N ALA A 97 -22.45 -20.07 -12.50
CA ALA A 97 -22.59 -19.64 -11.11
C ALA A 97 -24.08 -19.56 -10.74
N PHE A 98 -24.37 -19.53 -9.44
CA PHE A 98 -25.72 -19.19 -8.98
C PHE A 98 -26.00 -17.70 -9.28
N ASN A 99 -27.25 -17.36 -9.55
CA ASN A 99 -27.65 -16.02 -9.94
C ASN A 99 -27.25 -15.01 -8.86
N GLY A 100 -26.62 -13.91 -9.28
CA GLY A 100 -26.16 -12.86 -8.36
C GLY A 100 -24.98 -13.26 -7.47
N LEU A 101 -24.49 -14.50 -7.54
CA LEU A 101 -23.40 -15.02 -6.72
C LEU A 101 -22.22 -15.43 -7.61
N SER A 102 -21.52 -14.47 -8.21
CA SER A 102 -20.25 -14.76 -8.90
C SER A 102 -19.17 -15.31 -7.94
N GLU A 103 -18.07 -15.84 -8.48
CA GLU A 103 -16.91 -16.27 -7.68
C GLU A 103 -16.49 -15.22 -6.65
N GLY A 104 -16.40 -15.62 -5.37
CA GLY A 104 -16.01 -14.76 -4.26
C GLY A 104 -17.12 -13.87 -3.69
N SER A 105 -18.35 -13.93 -4.22
CA SER A 105 -19.45 -13.06 -3.78
C SER A 105 -19.79 -13.25 -2.31
N LEU A 106 -20.20 -12.16 -1.68
CA LEU A 106 -20.75 -12.18 -0.33
C LEU A 106 -22.27 -12.22 -0.36
N PHE A 107 -22.86 -12.98 0.55
CA PHE A 107 -24.30 -13.01 0.76
C PHE A 107 -24.65 -13.36 2.20
N SER A 108 -25.87 -13.02 2.60
CA SER A 108 -26.34 -13.19 3.97
C SER A 108 -27.24 -14.39 4.12
N VAL A 109 -27.05 -15.14 5.20
CA VAL A 109 -27.95 -16.21 5.65
C VAL A 109 -28.30 -15.98 7.11
N GLY A 110 -29.55 -15.60 7.38
CA GLY A 110 -29.93 -15.12 8.70
C GLY A 110 -29.14 -13.86 9.08
N SER A 111 -28.40 -13.90 10.18
CA SER A 111 -27.55 -12.79 10.64
C SER A 111 -26.05 -12.98 10.31
N GLN A 112 -25.71 -13.94 9.44
CA GLN A 112 -24.32 -14.32 9.13
C GLN A 112 -24.00 -14.02 7.66
N VAL A 113 -22.76 -13.61 7.39
CA VAL A 113 -22.27 -13.35 6.04
C VAL A 113 -21.37 -14.50 5.59
N PHE A 114 -21.58 -14.97 4.37
CA PHE A 114 -20.81 -16.03 3.73
C PHE A 114 -20.14 -15.53 2.45
N SER A 115 -18.95 -16.06 2.16
CA SER A 115 -18.36 -16.02 0.82
C SER A 115 -18.58 -17.34 0.11
N ILE A 116 -18.84 -17.30 -1.20
CA ILE A 116 -18.91 -18.49 -2.06
C ILE A 116 -17.68 -18.60 -2.97
N THR A 117 -17.16 -19.81 -3.14
CA THR A 117 -16.19 -20.14 -4.20
C THR A 117 -16.69 -21.35 -4.99
N TYR A 118 -16.46 -21.35 -6.30
CA TYR A 118 -16.70 -22.44 -7.25
C TYR A 118 -15.40 -23.20 -7.58
N GLN A 119 -14.30 -22.81 -6.95
CA GLN A 119 -12.96 -23.38 -7.11
C GLN A 119 -12.44 -23.97 -5.79
N GLY A 120 -13.35 -24.42 -4.92
CA GLY A 120 -13.01 -25.07 -3.67
C GLY A 120 -12.50 -26.50 -3.87
N GLY A 121 -12.21 -27.18 -2.78
CA GLY A 121 -11.80 -28.58 -2.80
C GLY A 121 -10.33 -28.79 -3.17
N THR A 122 -9.89 -30.04 -3.17
CA THR A 122 -8.49 -30.41 -3.52
C THR A 122 -8.21 -30.35 -5.03
N ASP A 123 -9.27 -30.38 -5.82
CA ASP A 123 -9.37 -30.41 -7.27
C ASP A 123 -9.80 -29.06 -7.88
N SER A 124 -10.06 -28.05 -7.03
CA SER A 124 -10.34 -26.67 -7.43
C SER A 124 -11.59 -26.51 -8.31
N ASN A 125 -12.62 -27.30 -8.03
CA ASN A 125 -13.89 -27.29 -8.75
C ASN A 125 -15.11 -27.49 -7.83
N ASP A 126 -14.94 -27.55 -6.51
CA ASP A 126 -16.05 -27.65 -5.56
C ASP A 126 -16.73 -26.29 -5.33
N VAL A 127 -18.01 -26.34 -4.95
CA VAL A 127 -18.72 -25.18 -4.44
C VAL A 127 -18.71 -25.16 -2.92
N VAL A 128 -18.03 -24.16 -2.36
CA VAL A 128 -17.78 -24.04 -0.92
C VAL A 128 -18.29 -22.71 -0.41
N LEU A 129 -19.09 -22.76 0.66
CA LEU A 129 -19.49 -21.59 1.43
C LEU A 129 -18.57 -21.45 2.63
N THR A 130 -18.06 -20.26 2.91
CA THR A 130 -17.25 -20.01 4.11
C THR A 130 -17.84 -18.84 4.88
N ARG A 131 -18.07 -19.02 6.18
CA ARG A 131 -18.53 -17.92 7.03
C ARG A 131 -17.40 -16.91 7.20
N VAL A 132 -17.70 -15.64 6.95
CA VAL A 132 -16.73 -14.53 7.04
C VAL A 132 -17.20 -13.43 7.99
N LEU A 133 -16.29 -12.51 8.31
CA LEU A 133 -16.63 -11.20 8.84
C LEU A 133 -16.38 -10.19 7.73
N ALA A 134 -17.40 -9.89 6.95
CA ALA A 134 -17.30 -8.95 5.86
C ALA A 134 -18.61 -8.18 5.65
N GLY A 135 -18.50 -7.01 5.05
CA GLY A 135 -19.63 -6.22 4.59
C GLY A 135 -19.30 -5.59 3.25
N GLU A 136 -20.17 -5.74 2.27
CA GLU A 136 -20.05 -5.06 0.99
C GLU A 136 -21.05 -3.91 0.92
N TRP A 137 -20.55 -2.70 0.72
CA TRP A 137 -21.37 -1.51 0.61
C TRP A 137 -22.06 -1.47 -0.74
N ASP A 138 -23.39 -1.51 -0.77
CA ASP A 138 -24.18 -1.32 -1.98
C ASP A 138 -24.87 0.06 -2.02
N GLY A 139 -25.03 0.72 -0.88
CA GLY A 139 -25.73 1.99 -0.75
C GLY A 139 -27.22 1.91 -1.15
N GLY A 140 -27.86 0.76 -0.93
CA GLY A 140 -29.28 0.53 -1.25
C GLY A 140 -30.27 1.33 -0.39
N GLY A 141 -29.82 1.83 0.76
CA GLY A 141 -30.63 2.58 1.71
C GLY A 141 -30.94 4.02 1.30
N THR A 142 -31.72 4.69 2.17
CA THR A 142 -32.18 6.07 1.92
C THR A 142 -31.17 7.14 2.35
N ASP A 143 -30.15 6.77 3.11
CA ASP A 143 -29.07 7.64 3.59
C ASP A 143 -27.69 7.06 3.24
N ASP A 144 -26.62 7.72 3.69
CA ASP A 144 -25.24 7.31 3.43
C ASP A 144 -24.54 6.78 4.70
N ASN A 145 -25.29 6.31 5.70
CA ASN A 145 -24.77 5.89 7.01
C ASN A 145 -24.35 4.41 7.02
N TRP A 146 -23.24 4.10 7.69
CA TRP A 146 -22.74 2.72 7.85
C TRP A 146 -23.59 1.89 8.84
N THR A 147 -24.34 2.52 9.75
CA THR A 147 -25.27 1.81 10.66
C THR A 147 -26.60 1.41 10.01
N THR A 148 -26.91 1.93 8.82
CA THR A 148 -28.11 1.56 8.07
C THR A 148 -27.88 0.22 7.38
N ALA A 149 -28.68 -0.78 7.75
CA ALA A 149 -28.50 -2.16 7.29
C ALA A 149 -28.68 -2.27 5.77
N GLU A 150 -29.65 -1.53 5.21
CA GLU A 150 -30.01 -1.50 3.79
C GLU A 150 -28.92 -0.89 2.88
N ASN A 151 -27.84 -0.34 3.45
CA ASN A 151 -26.68 0.13 2.68
C ASN A 151 -25.60 -0.95 2.47
N TRP A 152 -25.81 -2.15 3.03
CA TRP A 152 -24.91 -3.28 2.94
C TRP A 152 -25.60 -4.44 2.24
N VAL A 153 -24.85 -5.14 1.39
CA VAL A 153 -25.33 -6.34 0.71
C VAL A 153 -25.90 -7.32 1.74
N GLY A 154 -27.15 -7.73 1.49
CA GLY A 154 -27.88 -8.65 2.35
C GLY A 154 -28.50 -8.00 3.58
N ASP A 155 -28.63 -6.67 3.61
CA ASP A 155 -29.33 -5.87 4.61
C ASP A 155 -28.86 -6.15 6.05
N ILE A 156 -27.55 -6.26 6.23
CA ILE A 156 -26.92 -6.53 7.52
C ILE A 156 -25.79 -5.55 7.79
N VAL A 157 -25.87 -4.88 8.93
CA VAL A 157 -24.81 -4.01 9.43
C VAL A 157 -23.56 -4.85 9.76
N PRO A 158 -22.37 -4.48 9.24
CA PRO A 158 -21.13 -5.17 9.54
C PRO A 158 -20.81 -5.21 11.04
N ALA A 159 -20.41 -6.40 11.51
CA ALA A 159 -19.95 -6.58 12.88
C ALA A 159 -18.51 -6.04 13.08
N PRO A 160 -18.06 -5.82 14.34
CA PRO A 160 -16.68 -5.49 14.62
C PRO A 160 -15.71 -6.52 14.02
N TYR A 161 -14.54 -6.04 13.60
CA TYR A 161 -13.48 -6.77 12.89
C TYR A 161 -13.85 -7.22 11.47
N ALA A 162 -14.99 -6.78 10.92
CA ALA A 162 -15.34 -7.08 9.53
C ALA A 162 -14.38 -6.43 8.53
N ASN A 163 -14.15 -7.13 7.42
CA ASN A 163 -13.54 -6.59 6.21
C ASN A 163 -14.61 -5.88 5.40
N LEU A 164 -14.44 -4.58 5.16
CA LEU A 164 -15.42 -3.79 4.41
C LEU A 164 -14.99 -3.65 2.96
N ILE A 165 -15.93 -3.81 2.04
CA ILE A 165 -15.71 -3.73 0.60
C ILE A 165 -16.56 -2.60 0.04
N PHE A 166 -15.94 -1.74 -0.74
CA PHE A 166 -16.56 -0.59 -1.43
C PHE A 166 -16.41 -0.80 -2.95
N PRO A 167 -17.36 -1.50 -3.59
CA PRO A 167 -17.27 -1.99 -4.96
C PRO A 167 -17.64 -0.93 -6.01
N ASN A 168 -17.37 -1.18 -7.28
CA ASN A 168 -17.80 -0.25 -8.33
C ASN A 168 -19.34 -0.16 -8.48
N SER A 169 -20.07 -1.22 -8.14
CA SER A 169 -21.53 -1.35 -8.27
C SER A 169 -22.34 -0.45 -7.34
N ALA A 170 -21.80 -0.04 -6.19
CA ALA A 170 -22.59 0.66 -5.17
C ALA A 170 -23.21 1.98 -5.66
N ALA A 171 -24.46 2.24 -5.28
CA ALA A 171 -25.22 3.42 -5.66
C ALA A 171 -24.70 4.71 -5.02
N ARG A 172 -24.17 4.62 -3.79
CA ARG A 172 -23.70 5.76 -2.98
C ARG A 172 -22.20 5.70 -2.78
N LYS A 173 -21.45 6.63 -3.37
CA LYS A 173 -19.97 6.66 -3.28
C LYS A 173 -19.44 7.60 -2.21
N SER A 174 -20.24 8.57 -1.77
CA SER A 174 -19.92 9.39 -0.59
C SER A 174 -20.70 8.81 0.58
N ASN A 175 -20.01 8.36 1.62
CA ASN A 175 -20.67 7.75 2.78
C ASN A 175 -19.96 8.09 4.10
N ILE A 176 -20.71 7.89 5.18
CA ILE A 176 -20.38 8.34 6.53
C ILE A 176 -20.35 7.12 7.45
N ASN A 177 -19.17 6.83 7.96
CA ASN A 177 -19.01 5.95 9.11
C ASN A 177 -19.61 6.60 10.35
N ASP A 178 -20.79 6.17 10.74
CA ASP A 178 -21.50 6.59 11.95
C ASP A 178 -21.52 5.50 13.03
N PHE A 179 -20.74 4.42 12.86
CA PHE A 179 -20.48 3.47 13.94
C PHE A 179 -19.93 4.15 15.19
N SER A 180 -20.07 3.48 16.34
CA SER A 180 -19.49 3.95 17.59
C SER A 180 -17.99 4.23 17.43
N ALA A 181 -17.55 5.40 17.90
CA ALA A 181 -16.15 5.81 17.83
C ALA A 181 -15.21 4.72 18.38
N GLY A 182 -14.19 4.36 17.59
CA GLY A 182 -13.23 3.32 17.92
C GLY A 182 -13.67 1.91 17.57
N MET A 183 -14.77 1.72 16.83
CA MET A 183 -15.16 0.39 16.35
C MET A 183 -14.01 -0.26 15.60
N SER A 184 -13.70 -1.51 15.96
CA SER A 184 -12.65 -2.29 15.31
C SER A 184 -13.11 -2.71 13.91
N ILE A 185 -12.28 -2.45 12.90
CA ILE A 185 -12.49 -2.86 11.50
C ILE A 185 -11.30 -3.71 11.07
N GLY A 186 -11.59 -4.82 10.37
CA GLY A 186 -10.59 -5.76 9.88
C GLY A 186 -9.70 -5.12 8.83
N SER A 187 -10.25 -4.92 7.64
CA SER A 187 -9.61 -4.22 6.51
C SER A 187 -10.67 -3.48 5.71
N ILE A 188 -10.25 -2.57 4.85
CA ILE A 188 -11.14 -1.86 3.93
C ILE A 188 -10.58 -2.01 2.52
N LEU A 189 -11.39 -2.50 1.59
CA LEU A 189 -11.06 -2.56 0.18
C LEU A 189 -11.97 -1.60 -0.59
N ILE A 190 -11.39 -0.64 -1.28
CA ILE A 190 -12.08 0.27 -2.19
C ILE A 190 -11.75 -0.17 -3.62
N SER A 191 -12.58 -1.04 -4.19
CA SER A 191 -12.40 -1.56 -5.56
C SER A 191 -13.14 -0.71 -6.61
N GLY A 192 -14.10 0.14 -6.20
CA GLY A 192 -14.73 1.13 -7.07
C GLY A 192 -14.04 2.49 -7.08
N SER A 193 -14.42 3.34 -8.04
CA SER A 193 -13.86 4.70 -8.21
C SER A 193 -14.73 5.77 -7.53
N SER A 194 -14.12 6.93 -7.28
CA SER A 194 -14.77 8.16 -6.78
C SER A 194 -15.42 8.03 -5.40
N TYR A 195 -14.91 7.14 -4.55
CA TYR A 195 -15.37 7.03 -3.18
C TYR A 195 -14.87 8.19 -2.32
N SER A 196 -15.74 8.66 -1.41
CA SER A 196 -15.39 9.55 -0.30
C SER A 196 -15.90 8.94 0.99
N LEU A 197 -14.97 8.41 1.80
CA LEU A 197 -15.28 7.79 3.09
C LEU A 197 -14.94 8.77 4.21
N SER A 198 -15.87 9.05 5.11
CA SER A 198 -15.70 10.03 6.21
C SER A 198 -16.40 9.56 7.48
N GLY A 199 -16.22 10.25 8.62
CA GLY A 199 -17.01 9.99 9.84
C GLY A 199 -16.19 9.68 11.09
N ASN A 200 -16.77 8.88 11.98
CA ASN A 200 -16.25 8.55 13.30
C ASN A 200 -14.93 7.76 13.24
N PRO A 201 -14.03 7.89 14.23
CA PRO A 201 -12.76 7.17 14.25
C PRO A 201 -12.95 5.65 14.31
N ILE A 202 -12.00 4.89 13.74
CA ILE A 202 -11.96 3.42 13.79
C ILE A 202 -10.66 2.90 14.39
N ASN A 203 -10.71 1.69 14.93
CA ASN A 203 -9.52 0.90 15.26
C ASN A 203 -9.25 -0.09 14.11
N LEU A 204 -8.18 0.08 13.35
CA LEU A 204 -7.90 -0.71 12.15
C LEU A 204 -6.92 -1.86 12.47
N THR A 205 -7.33 -3.10 12.25
CA THR A 205 -6.47 -4.30 12.48
C THR A 205 -5.83 -4.84 11.21
N GLY A 206 -5.97 -4.13 10.09
CA GLY A 206 -5.48 -4.51 8.76
C GLY A 206 -5.15 -3.27 7.94
N SER A 207 -5.53 -3.26 6.66
CA SER A 207 -5.19 -2.15 5.76
C SER A 207 -6.40 -1.60 5.01
N VAL A 208 -6.29 -0.35 4.57
CA VAL A 208 -7.17 0.29 3.59
C VAL A 208 -6.49 0.23 2.22
N SER A 209 -7.10 -0.41 1.25
CA SER A 209 -6.54 -0.54 -0.11
C SER A 209 -7.47 0.07 -1.13
N SER A 210 -6.97 1.01 -1.92
CA SER A 210 -7.68 1.62 -3.05
C SER A 210 -7.17 1.05 -4.37
N ASN A 211 -8.04 0.33 -5.08
CA ASN A 211 -7.72 -0.34 -6.34
C ASN A 211 -8.28 0.37 -7.58
N ALA A 212 -8.71 1.61 -7.42
CA ALA A 212 -9.40 2.37 -8.46
C ALA A 212 -9.10 3.88 -8.34
N PHE A 213 -9.83 4.70 -9.11
CA PHE A 213 -9.49 6.10 -9.36
C PHE A 213 -10.25 7.06 -8.44
N GLY A 214 -9.59 8.15 -8.03
CA GLY A 214 -10.26 9.30 -7.41
C GLY A 214 -10.87 9.03 -6.03
N ASN A 215 -10.30 8.10 -5.28
CA ASN A 215 -10.79 7.74 -3.95
C ASN A 215 -10.19 8.64 -2.87
N ALA A 216 -10.99 8.97 -1.85
CA ALA A 216 -10.62 9.78 -0.70
C ALA A 216 -11.05 9.10 0.61
N PHE A 217 -10.16 9.13 1.61
CA PHE A 217 -10.37 8.53 2.93
C PHE A 217 -10.10 9.55 4.05
N SER A 218 -11.15 9.92 4.77
CA SER A 218 -11.18 10.97 5.82
C SER A 218 -11.69 10.45 7.17
N ILE A 219 -11.62 9.15 7.42
CA ILE A 219 -11.98 8.53 8.70
C ILE A 219 -10.73 8.46 9.60
N PRO A 220 -10.68 9.09 10.78
CA PRO A 220 -9.52 8.97 11.66
C PRO A 220 -9.26 7.51 12.07
N VAL A 221 -8.00 7.13 12.14
CA VAL A 221 -7.58 5.74 12.40
C VAL A 221 -6.65 5.68 13.59
N GLN A 222 -6.91 4.75 14.51
CA GLN A 222 -5.89 4.19 15.38
C GLN A 222 -5.53 2.79 14.86
N LEU A 223 -4.25 2.45 14.79
CA LEU A 223 -3.83 1.09 14.42
C LEU A 223 -3.99 0.12 15.60
N GLY A 224 -4.75 -0.94 15.39
CA GLY A 224 -4.88 -2.07 16.32
C GLY A 224 -3.86 -3.18 16.05
N SER A 225 -3.29 -3.21 14.86
CA SER A 225 -2.23 -4.13 14.41
C SER A 225 -1.42 -3.46 13.29
N ALA A 226 -0.27 -4.02 12.94
CA ALA A 226 0.49 -3.54 11.79
C ALA A 226 -0.37 -3.55 10.51
N GLY A 227 -0.34 -2.47 9.75
CA GLY A 227 -1.28 -2.22 8.67
C GLY A 227 -1.10 -0.84 8.05
N GLY A 228 -1.96 -0.42 7.13
CA GLY A 228 -1.88 0.94 6.60
C GLY A 228 -2.68 1.16 5.33
N PHE A 229 -2.08 1.87 4.36
CA PHE A 229 -2.80 2.40 3.20
C PHE A 229 -2.10 2.01 1.91
N ASN A 230 -2.85 1.54 0.93
CA ASN A 230 -2.31 1.13 -0.36
C ASN A 230 -3.06 1.77 -1.53
N SER A 231 -2.32 2.25 -2.54
CA SER A 231 -2.87 2.68 -3.82
C SER A 231 -2.29 1.86 -4.97
N THR A 232 -3.15 1.28 -5.80
CA THR A 232 -2.70 0.42 -6.92
C THR A 232 -3.02 0.98 -8.31
N SER A 233 -3.77 2.07 -8.41
CA SER A 233 -4.23 2.62 -9.71
C SER A 233 -3.89 4.10 -9.94
N SER A 234 -4.35 4.99 -9.07
CA SER A 234 -4.24 6.45 -9.25
C SER A 234 -4.00 7.15 -7.92
N THR A 235 -4.26 8.45 -7.83
CA THR A 235 -4.15 9.17 -6.57
C THR A 235 -5.21 8.67 -5.58
N PHE A 236 -4.75 8.10 -4.47
CA PHE A 236 -5.57 7.81 -3.30
C PHE A 236 -5.26 8.85 -2.24
N THR A 237 -6.23 9.69 -1.90
CA THR A 237 -6.03 10.78 -0.93
C THR A 237 -6.47 10.34 0.46
N VAL A 238 -5.55 10.36 1.42
CA VAL A 238 -5.81 10.06 2.83
C VAL A 238 -5.64 11.33 3.65
N SER A 239 -6.74 11.94 4.04
CA SER A 239 -6.83 13.15 4.87
C SER A 239 -7.10 12.84 6.34
N SER A 240 -7.02 11.57 6.70
CA SER A 240 -7.32 11.05 8.03
C SER A 240 -6.17 11.29 9.00
N ALA A 241 -6.47 11.67 10.24
CA ALA A 241 -5.50 11.57 11.33
C ALA A 241 -5.24 10.08 11.62
N ILE A 242 -3.97 9.69 11.73
CA ILE A 242 -3.54 8.31 11.94
C ILE A 242 -2.67 8.25 13.20
N ASP A 243 -3.16 7.56 14.22
CA ASP A 243 -2.36 7.16 15.38
C ASP A 243 -1.77 5.77 15.14
N THR A 244 -0.45 5.69 15.01
CA THR A 244 0.27 4.42 14.84
C THR A 244 0.15 3.51 16.05
N ASN A 245 -0.12 4.05 17.26
CA ASN A 245 -0.30 3.26 18.48
C ASN A 245 0.83 2.22 18.72
N GLY A 246 2.05 2.58 18.35
CA GLY A 246 3.23 1.70 18.43
C GLY A 246 3.32 0.59 17.38
N GLN A 247 2.37 0.52 16.45
CA GLN A 247 2.35 -0.43 15.35
C GLN A 247 2.98 0.15 14.07
N ASP A 248 3.55 -0.73 13.25
CA ASP A 248 4.07 -0.35 11.94
C ASP A 248 2.94 0.10 11.00
N LEU A 249 3.06 1.34 10.49
CA LEU A 249 2.23 1.90 9.44
C LEU A 249 2.86 1.62 8.07
N ASN A 250 2.21 0.78 7.27
CA ASN A 250 2.67 0.37 5.94
C ASN A 250 1.94 1.17 4.85
N LEU A 251 2.69 1.93 4.06
CA LEU A 251 2.21 2.81 3.00
C LEU A 251 2.68 2.29 1.64
N GLY A 252 1.75 1.81 0.82
CA GLY A 252 2.05 1.22 -0.49
C GLY A 252 1.54 2.05 -1.66
N ALA A 253 2.37 2.26 -2.67
CA ALA A 253 1.93 2.83 -3.95
C ALA A 253 2.51 2.04 -5.12
N SER A 254 1.68 1.27 -5.82
CA SER A 254 2.07 0.53 -7.05
C SER A 254 1.48 1.14 -8.33
N GLY A 255 0.52 2.05 -8.20
CA GLY A 255 -0.03 2.85 -9.29
C GLY A 255 -0.50 4.21 -8.79
N GLY A 256 -0.07 5.29 -9.48
CA GLY A 256 -0.36 6.66 -9.07
C GLY A 256 0.33 7.09 -7.78
N THR A 257 -0.35 7.93 -6.98
CA THR A 257 0.20 8.49 -5.75
C THR A 257 -0.64 8.09 -4.54
N LEU A 258 -0.04 7.53 -3.51
CA LEU A 258 -0.66 7.52 -2.19
C LEU A 258 -0.37 8.87 -1.53
N LEU A 259 -1.36 9.75 -1.45
CA LEU A 259 -1.21 11.10 -0.92
C LEU A 259 -1.74 11.17 0.52
N MET A 260 -0.83 11.26 1.47
CA MET A 260 -1.12 11.37 2.90
C MET A 260 -1.09 12.85 3.31
N THR A 261 -2.25 13.44 3.54
CA THR A 261 -2.39 14.86 3.96
C THR A 261 -2.75 15.00 5.43
N GLY A 262 -3.32 13.97 6.05
CA GLY A 262 -3.59 13.94 7.48
C GLY A 262 -2.33 13.75 8.33
N VAL A 263 -2.43 14.07 9.61
CA VAL A 263 -1.34 13.92 10.59
C VAL A 263 -1.14 12.44 10.93
N ILE A 264 0.12 11.99 10.93
CA ILE A 264 0.54 10.69 11.48
C ILE A 264 1.22 10.93 12.84
N SER A 265 0.81 10.19 13.87
CA SER A 265 1.32 10.30 15.25
C SER A 265 1.61 8.93 15.89
N GLY A 266 2.16 8.92 17.11
CA GLY A 266 2.46 7.70 17.88
C GLY A 266 3.90 7.19 17.66
N SER A 267 4.23 6.06 18.27
CA SER A 267 5.62 5.55 18.30
C SER A 267 5.95 4.47 17.28
N GLY A 268 5.01 4.13 16.39
CA GLY A 268 5.22 3.10 15.38
C GLY A 268 6.09 3.58 14.22
N ASN A 269 6.68 2.64 13.48
CA ASN A 269 7.47 2.98 12.28
C ASN A 269 6.54 3.28 11.10
N VAL A 270 7.04 4.07 10.14
CA VAL A 270 6.39 4.31 8.85
C VAL A 270 7.19 3.62 7.76
N ASN A 271 6.61 2.60 7.13
CA ASN A 271 7.25 1.83 6.06
C ASN A 271 6.61 2.18 4.72
N THR A 272 7.41 2.48 3.69
CA THR A 272 6.90 2.65 2.32
C THR A 272 7.22 1.45 1.43
N SER A 273 6.35 1.19 0.46
CA SER A 273 6.46 0.08 -0.48
C SER A 273 5.79 0.39 -1.84
N GLY A 274 5.95 -0.53 -2.80
CA GLY A 274 5.41 -0.41 -4.15
C GLY A 274 6.33 0.37 -5.10
N SER A 275 6.03 0.40 -6.39
CA SER A 275 6.90 0.96 -7.45
C SER A 275 6.59 2.41 -7.84
N SER A 276 5.75 3.10 -7.07
CA SER A 276 5.27 4.45 -7.39
C SER A 276 5.53 5.42 -6.23
N THR A 277 4.73 6.49 -6.11
CA THR A 277 4.98 7.57 -5.14
C THR A 277 4.09 7.47 -3.91
N VAL A 278 4.70 7.48 -2.73
CA VAL A 278 4.04 7.80 -1.46
C VAL A 278 4.41 9.23 -1.10
N ALA A 279 3.42 10.10 -0.92
CA ALA A 279 3.63 11.50 -0.57
C ALA A 279 3.14 11.78 0.86
N LEU A 280 4.04 12.25 1.72
CA LEU A 280 3.74 12.71 3.08
C LEU A 280 3.68 14.24 3.08
N ALA A 281 2.47 14.78 3.16
CA ALA A 281 2.19 16.22 3.18
C ALA A 281 1.65 16.70 4.54
N GLY A 282 1.43 15.78 5.49
CA GLY A 282 0.96 16.09 6.83
C GLY A 282 2.03 16.69 7.75
N ASN A 283 1.57 17.43 8.77
CA ASN A 283 2.41 17.85 9.89
C ASN A 283 2.55 16.70 10.89
N ASN A 284 3.44 15.75 10.58
CA ASN A 284 3.53 14.49 11.31
C ASN A 284 4.31 14.65 12.63
N SER A 285 3.95 13.82 13.62
CA SER A 285 4.51 13.84 14.97
C SER A 285 4.88 12.44 15.48
N TYR A 286 4.91 11.44 14.60
CA TYR A 286 5.37 10.10 14.99
C TYR A 286 6.85 10.11 15.36
N THR A 287 7.25 9.15 16.19
CA THR A 287 8.61 9.05 16.73
C THR A 287 9.33 7.75 16.35
N GLY A 288 8.71 6.87 15.54
CA GLY A 288 9.37 5.70 14.98
C GLY A 288 10.19 6.04 13.73
N GLU A 289 10.90 5.05 13.19
CA GLU A 289 11.71 5.22 11.99
C GLU A 289 10.83 5.40 10.73
N THR A 290 11.36 6.12 9.74
CA THR A 290 10.80 6.13 8.38
C THR A 290 11.62 5.21 7.48
N ARG A 291 11.03 4.13 6.95
CA ARG A 291 11.74 3.14 6.12
C ARG A 291 11.24 3.18 4.69
N VAL A 292 12.13 3.49 3.75
CA VAL A 292 11.80 3.69 2.34
C VAL A 292 12.16 2.46 1.51
N GLY A 293 11.15 1.67 1.14
CA GLY A 293 11.30 0.45 0.35
C GLY A 293 10.52 0.50 -0.97
N GLY A 294 11.11 0.07 -2.08
CA GLY A 294 10.47 -0.05 -3.41
C GLY A 294 10.05 1.26 -4.12
N SER A 295 9.78 2.33 -3.37
CA SER A 295 9.02 3.50 -3.83
C SER A 295 9.83 4.80 -3.85
N VAL A 296 9.25 5.85 -4.45
CA VAL A 296 9.62 7.24 -4.15
C VAL A 296 8.83 7.70 -2.93
N LEU A 297 9.51 8.08 -1.86
CA LEU A 297 8.88 8.79 -0.74
C LEU A 297 9.05 10.30 -0.93
N ALA A 298 7.97 11.01 -1.22
CA ALA A 298 7.95 12.46 -1.34
C ALA A 298 7.60 13.13 0.00
N ALA A 299 8.52 13.92 0.55
CA ALA A 299 8.30 14.78 1.70
C ALA A 299 7.86 16.17 1.22
N GLN A 300 6.60 16.52 1.52
CA GLN A 300 5.93 17.74 1.04
C GLN A 300 5.62 18.74 2.17
N HIS A 301 6.08 18.46 3.39
CA HIS A 301 5.92 19.31 4.57
C HIS A 301 7.20 19.26 5.44
N ASP A 302 7.50 20.33 6.19
CA ASP A 302 8.71 20.46 7.03
C ASP A 302 8.81 19.39 8.13
N GLN A 303 7.66 18.83 8.52
CA GLN A 303 7.52 17.72 9.50
C GLN A 303 6.97 16.46 8.82
N ALA A 304 7.16 16.29 7.51
CA ALA A 304 6.63 15.13 6.79
C ALA A 304 7.18 13.80 7.33
N LEU A 305 8.40 13.78 7.85
CA LEU A 305 9.12 12.57 8.27
C LEU A 305 9.03 12.30 9.78
N GLY A 306 8.13 12.99 10.49
CA GLY A 306 7.95 12.85 11.94
C GLY A 306 8.94 13.69 12.75
N SER A 307 9.15 13.30 14.00
CA SER A 307 10.04 14.01 14.92
C SER A 307 11.50 13.68 14.63
N GLY A 308 12.31 14.63 14.18
CA GLY A 308 13.75 14.43 13.95
C GLY A 308 14.63 14.83 15.14
N ASP A 309 15.57 13.96 15.56
CA ASP A 309 16.59 14.24 16.58
C ASP A 309 18.04 13.96 16.13
N ASN A 310 18.22 13.71 14.83
CA ASN A 310 19.46 13.33 14.15
C ASN A 310 20.06 11.99 14.64
N THR A 311 19.25 11.13 15.26
CA THR A 311 19.61 9.74 15.60
C THR A 311 18.99 8.75 14.62
N THR A 312 19.34 7.47 14.75
CA THR A 312 18.71 6.41 13.94
C THR A 312 17.31 6.06 14.43
N ALA A 313 16.97 6.30 15.70
CA ALA A 313 15.71 5.86 16.30
C ALA A 313 14.48 6.59 15.71
N THR A 314 14.67 7.84 15.27
CA THR A 314 13.66 8.64 14.58
C THR A 314 14.08 8.96 13.15
N GLY A 315 15.02 8.19 12.60
CA GLY A 315 15.67 8.49 11.33
C GLY A 315 14.92 7.94 10.12
N THR A 316 15.35 8.39 8.94
CA THR A 316 14.90 7.91 7.64
C THR A 316 15.93 6.94 7.07
N ILE A 317 15.48 5.77 6.63
CA ILE A 317 16.33 4.67 6.17
C ILE A 317 15.90 4.24 4.78
N ILE A 318 16.79 4.33 3.79
CA ILE A 318 16.59 3.72 2.48
C ILE A 318 16.85 2.22 2.60
N THR A 319 15.81 1.41 2.38
CA THR A 319 15.86 -0.05 2.54
C THR A 319 15.70 -0.80 1.22
N GLY A 320 15.12 -0.18 0.18
CA GLY A 320 14.91 -0.78 -1.15
C GLY A 320 15.93 -0.34 -2.20
N THR A 321 16.30 -1.24 -3.13
CA THR A 321 17.28 -0.96 -4.20
C THR A 321 16.82 0.07 -5.22
N ASN A 322 15.50 0.27 -5.37
CA ASN A 322 14.88 1.26 -6.26
C ASN A 322 14.16 2.37 -5.48
N SER A 323 14.61 2.62 -4.24
CA SER A 323 13.99 3.61 -3.36
C SER A 323 14.69 4.94 -3.42
N SER A 324 13.92 6.02 -3.35
CA SER A 324 14.47 7.37 -3.16
C SER A 324 13.63 8.17 -2.18
N LEU A 325 14.30 9.01 -1.40
CA LEU A 325 13.66 10.10 -0.68
C LEU A 325 13.64 11.33 -1.59
N GLN A 326 12.51 12.02 -1.68
CA GLN A 326 12.33 13.18 -2.54
C GLN A 326 11.79 14.36 -1.73
N LEU A 327 12.50 15.48 -1.74
CA LEU A 327 12.04 16.73 -1.13
C LEU A 327 11.31 17.58 -2.17
N GLU A 328 10.16 18.11 -1.80
CA GLU A 328 9.33 18.94 -2.69
C GLU A 328 8.84 20.20 -1.98
N ASN A 329 8.27 21.14 -2.73
CA ASN A 329 7.55 22.31 -2.21
C ASN A 329 8.36 23.27 -1.33
N GLY A 330 9.69 23.23 -1.38
CA GLY A 330 10.54 24.15 -0.62
C GLY A 330 10.67 23.81 0.85
N VAL A 331 10.53 22.53 1.20
CA VAL A 331 10.55 22.06 2.59
C VAL A 331 11.91 22.25 3.26
N THR A 332 11.88 22.44 4.57
CA THR A 332 13.05 22.36 5.45
C THR A 332 12.88 21.21 6.44
N ILE A 333 13.54 20.09 6.13
CA ILE A 333 13.53 18.91 7.02
C ILE A 333 14.60 19.11 8.11
N SER A 334 14.11 19.24 9.34
CA SER A 334 14.91 19.63 10.50
C SER A 334 15.36 18.42 11.32
N ASN A 335 16.66 18.30 11.59
CA ASN A 335 17.26 17.26 12.45
C ASN A 335 16.87 15.82 12.08
N GLU A 336 16.63 15.53 10.80
CA GLU A 336 16.32 14.18 10.34
C GLU A 336 17.60 13.48 9.89
N ARG A 337 17.89 12.28 10.40
CA ARG A 337 19.05 11.50 9.95
C ARG A 337 18.66 10.63 8.77
N LEU A 338 19.38 10.70 7.65
CA LEU A 338 19.18 9.84 6.49
C LEU A 338 20.26 8.76 6.44
N THR A 339 19.84 7.50 6.34
CA THR A 339 20.75 6.35 6.21
C THR A 339 20.32 5.40 5.09
N SER A 340 21.15 4.40 4.79
CA SER A 340 20.84 3.36 3.81
C SER A 340 21.37 2.00 4.28
N THR A 341 20.54 0.96 4.12
CA THR A 341 20.93 -0.43 4.32
C THR A 341 21.18 -1.17 2.99
N THR A 342 21.01 -0.49 1.85
CA THR A 342 21.15 -1.08 0.53
C THR A 342 22.61 -1.07 0.08
N SER A 343 23.03 -2.09 -0.66
CA SER A 343 24.38 -2.15 -1.25
C SER A 343 24.51 -1.39 -2.57
N THR A 344 23.43 -0.74 -3.05
CA THR A 344 23.39 -0.07 -4.35
C THR A 344 23.65 1.43 -4.22
N ALA A 345 22.68 2.18 -3.69
CA ALA A 345 22.71 3.64 -3.66
C ALA A 345 21.74 4.19 -2.62
N LEU A 346 22.12 5.31 -2.02
CA LEU A 346 21.24 6.20 -1.26
C LEU A 346 20.87 7.37 -2.18
N PHE A 347 19.59 7.48 -2.55
CA PHE A 347 19.09 8.56 -3.41
C PHE A 347 18.34 9.61 -2.58
N LEU A 348 18.86 10.85 -2.60
CA LEU A 348 18.16 12.04 -2.13
C LEU A 348 17.86 12.95 -3.32
N ASN A 349 16.59 12.98 -3.70
CA ASN A 349 16.06 13.83 -4.75
C ASN A 349 15.53 15.14 -4.18
N SER A 350 15.55 16.17 -5.02
CA SER A 350 14.94 17.46 -4.74
C SER A 350 14.25 17.95 -6.01
N THR A 351 12.98 18.32 -5.93
CA THR A 351 12.17 18.76 -7.08
C THR A 351 11.52 20.12 -6.82
N GLY A 352 11.08 20.75 -7.90
CA GLY A 352 10.42 22.06 -7.90
C GLY A 352 11.30 23.16 -8.49
N ASN A 353 10.72 23.99 -9.36
CA ASN A 353 11.46 25.02 -10.09
C ASN A 353 11.69 26.27 -9.23
N ASN A 354 12.90 26.83 -9.31
CA ASN A 354 13.28 28.08 -8.63
C ASN A 354 13.01 28.09 -7.11
N LEU A 355 13.18 26.95 -6.44
CA LEU A 355 13.00 26.82 -5.01
C LEU A 355 14.17 26.10 -4.35
N THR A 356 14.23 26.21 -3.02
CA THR A 356 15.24 25.54 -2.19
C THR A 356 14.55 24.53 -1.29
N ASN A 357 14.95 23.25 -1.38
CA ASN A 357 14.64 22.25 -0.37
C ASN A 357 15.86 22.07 0.54
N THR A 358 15.64 22.02 1.84
CA THR A 358 16.71 21.99 2.84
C THR A 358 16.66 20.71 3.67
N TRP A 359 17.83 20.08 3.83
CA TRP A 359 18.06 18.96 4.73
C TRP A 359 19.09 19.35 5.78
N THR A 360 18.76 19.25 7.07
CA THR A 360 19.65 19.74 8.13
C THR A 360 20.30 18.67 8.99
N GLY A 361 19.76 17.45 9.03
CA GLY A 361 20.40 16.35 9.73
C GLY A 361 21.47 15.67 8.88
N ASP A 362 22.13 14.66 9.45
CA ASP A 362 23.23 13.97 8.79
C ASP A 362 22.73 12.98 7.75
N ILE A 363 23.49 12.83 6.66
CA ILE A 363 23.30 11.82 5.63
C ILE A 363 24.47 10.83 5.71
N VAL A 364 24.17 9.58 6.04
CA VAL A 364 25.18 8.54 6.26
C VAL A 364 24.83 7.24 5.57
N SER A 365 25.56 6.88 4.49
CA SER A 365 25.35 5.59 3.82
C SER A 365 25.95 4.39 4.55
N GLY A 366 26.70 4.60 5.63
CA GLY A 366 27.08 3.54 6.58
C GLY A 366 27.91 2.41 5.97
N ASN A 367 28.77 2.71 4.99
CA ASN A 367 29.60 1.72 4.27
C ASN A 367 28.84 0.75 3.37
N THR A 368 27.61 1.08 2.98
CA THR A 368 26.81 0.17 2.15
C THR A 368 26.77 0.63 0.69
N SER A 369 26.80 1.94 0.43
CA SER A 369 26.45 2.47 -0.89
C SER A 369 27.02 3.85 -1.19
N HIS A 370 26.98 4.22 -2.48
CA HIS A 370 27.16 5.60 -2.95
C HIS A 370 26.00 6.49 -2.48
N ILE A 371 26.26 7.78 -2.31
CA ILE A 371 25.22 8.79 -2.05
C ILE A 371 25.00 9.59 -3.34
N TYR A 372 23.77 9.63 -3.82
CA TYR A 372 23.35 10.42 -4.96
C TYR A 372 22.49 11.60 -4.50
N LEU A 373 22.95 12.81 -4.80
CA LEU A 373 22.27 14.07 -4.52
C LEU A 373 21.74 14.63 -5.85
N ARG A 374 20.42 14.75 -5.97
CA ARG A 374 19.77 14.95 -7.28
C ARG A 374 18.77 16.12 -7.24
N PRO A 375 19.22 17.35 -7.50
CA PRO A 375 18.31 18.47 -7.79
C PRO A 375 17.74 18.32 -9.21
N LEU A 376 16.55 17.71 -9.31
CA LEU A 376 15.93 17.21 -10.56
C LEU A 376 15.00 18.24 -11.24
N SER A 377 15.11 19.53 -10.92
CA SER A 377 14.27 20.58 -11.49
C SER A 377 15.06 21.84 -11.80
N SER A 378 14.51 22.71 -12.65
CA SER A 378 15.22 23.90 -13.14
C SER A 378 15.46 24.90 -12.03
N ASN A 379 16.70 25.35 -11.86
CA ASN A 379 17.14 26.23 -10.76
C ASN A 379 16.70 25.71 -9.37
N ASN A 380 16.55 24.39 -9.22
CA ASN A 380 16.26 23.78 -7.93
C ASN A 380 17.53 23.72 -7.08
N ARG A 381 17.43 24.13 -5.82
CA ARG A 381 18.53 24.07 -4.86
C ARG A 381 18.23 23.00 -3.82
N LEU A 382 19.11 22.01 -3.70
CA LEU A 382 19.18 21.07 -2.59
C LEU A 382 20.23 21.57 -1.60
N GLN A 383 19.80 22.11 -0.47
CA GLN A 383 20.67 22.63 0.57
C GLN A 383 20.89 21.62 1.68
N LEU A 384 22.14 21.30 1.98
CA LEU A 384 22.55 20.31 2.98
C LEU A 384 23.34 20.99 4.11
N ASN A 385 22.75 21.06 5.30
CA ASN A 385 23.36 21.71 6.47
C ASN A 385 23.98 20.70 7.45
N GLY A 386 23.57 19.43 7.41
CA GLY A 386 24.19 18.35 8.20
C GLY A 386 25.39 17.70 7.51
N ALA A 387 26.06 16.78 8.20
CA ALA A 387 27.22 16.09 7.64
C ALA A 387 26.80 15.08 6.55
N VAL A 388 27.60 14.95 5.49
CA VAL A 388 27.40 13.97 4.41
C VAL A 388 28.57 12.98 4.44
N THR A 389 28.31 11.72 4.79
CA THR A 389 29.36 10.72 5.02
C THR A 389 29.04 9.38 4.35
N THR A 390 29.93 8.88 3.50
CA THR A 390 29.78 7.51 2.97
C THR A 390 30.37 6.44 3.89
N GLY A 391 31.30 6.84 4.76
CA GLY A 391 31.98 6.00 5.75
C GLY A 391 33.04 5.04 5.18
N HIS A 392 33.06 4.79 3.87
CA HIS A 392 33.93 3.80 3.24
C HIS A 392 34.79 4.44 2.15
N PRO A 393 36.08 4.04 2.03
CA PRO A 393 37.01 4.60 1.06
C PRO A 393 36.72 4.22 -0.40
N SER A 394 35.66 3.47 -0.71
CA SER A 394 35.25 3.15 -2.09
C SER A 394 34.01 3.91 -2.55
N TYR A 395 33.20 4.42 -1.61
CA TYR A 395 31.91 5.03 -1.96
C TYR A 395 32.02 6.54 -2.09
N GLN A 396 31.40 7.04 -3.14
CA GLN A 396 31.43 8.43 -3.56
C GLN A 396 30.16 9.15 -3.16
N VAL A 397 30.27 10.48 -3.09
CA VAL A 397 29.11 11.38 -3.16
C VAL A 397 29.03 11.88 -4.59
N ILE A 398 27.88 11.67 -5.22
CA ILE A 398 27.65 11.94 -6.64
C ILE A 398 26.53 12.96 -6.75
N VAL A 399 26.79 14.06 -7.45
CA VAL A 399 25.78 15.05 -7.79
C VAL A 399 25.34 14.82 -9.23
N GLN A 400 24.06 14.51 -9.39
CA GLN A 400 23.42 14.17 -10.66
C GLN A 400 22.03 14.77 -10.70
N GLY A 401 21.97 16.09 -10.96
CA GLY A 401 20.74 16.86 -11.02
C GLY A 401 20.34 17.19 -12.45
N THR A 402 20.20 18.49 -12.72
CA THR A 402 20.05 19.07 -14.06
C THR A 402 21.15 20.11 -14.27
N SER A 403 21.36 20.56 -15.51
CA SER A 403 22.35 21.62 -15.82
C SER A 403 22.19 22.93 -15.04
N THR A 404 21.02 23.18 -14.46
CA THR A 404 20.74 24.36 -13.61
C THR A 404 20.48 24.01 -12.14
N GLY A 405 20.47 22.72 -11.79
CA GLY A 405 20.32 22.25 -10.42
C GLY A 405 21.55 22.57 -9.59
N ILE A 406 21.32 22.92 -8.33
CA ILE A 406 22.37 23.29 -7.38
C ILE A 406 22.28 22.39 -6.16
N THR A 407 23.39 21.76 -5.81
CA THR A 407 23.58 21.09 -4.52
C THR A 407 24.48 21.96 -3.67
N GLU A 408 23.95 22.54 -2.60
CA GLU A 408 24.69 23.34 -1.65
C GLU A 408 25.08 22.48 -0.44
N ILE A 409 26.37 22.40 -0.14
CA ILE A 409 26.91 21.59 0.95
C ILE A 409 27.54 22.53 1.97
N ASN A 410 26.80 22.82 3.03
CA ASN A 410 27.23 23.64 4.15
C ASN A 410 27.87 22.81 5.27
N GLY A 411 27.42 21.56 5.44
CA GLY A 411 28.00 20.61 6.40
C GLY A 411 29.35 20.03 5.94
N THR A 412 29.91 19.13 6.75
CA THR A 412 31.14 18.41 6.41
C THR A 412 30.86 17.31 5.38
N LEU A 413 31.81 17.10 4.46
CA LEU A 413 31.72 16.07 3.43
C LEU A 413 32.84 15.03 3.60
N THR A 414 32.50 13.77 3.88
CA THR A 414 33.48 12.68 4.00
C THR A 414 33.14 11.53 3.04
N ALA A 415 34.01 11.27 2.07
CA ALA A 415 33.75 10.25 1.04
C ALA A 415 35.04 9.74 0.38
N ASN A 416 34.94 8.74 -0.50
CA ASN A 416 36.03 8.43 -1.41
C ASN A 416 36.37 9.64 -2.29
N ARG A 417 35.35 10.23 -2.92
CA ARG A 417 35.47 11.31 -3.91
C ARG A 417 34.13 12.04 -3.98
N LEU A 418 34.18 13.33 -4.26
CA LEU A 418 33.04 14.11 -4.73
C LEU A 418 33.04 14.07 -6.27
N ASN A 419 31.94 13.62 -6.86
CA ASN A 419 31.75 13.55 -8.30
C ASN A 419 30.60 14.47 -8.72
N VAL A 420 30.89 15.49 -9.52
CA VAL A 420 29.91 16.40 -10.10
C VAL A 420 29.67 15.96 -11.55
N SER A 421 28.58 15.23 -11.77
CA SER A 421 28.24 14.63 -13.06
C SER A 421 27.15 15.38 -13.83
N GLU A 422 26.26 16.08 -13.12
CA GLU A 422 25.24 16.93 -13.73
C GLU A 422 24.83 18.06 -12.77
N GLY A 423 25.15 19.30 -13.11
CA GLY A 423 24.72 20.52 -12.40
C GLY A 423 25.84 21.24 -11.63
N THR A 424 25.45 21.96 -10.58
CA THR A 424 26.37 22.76 -9.75
C THR A 424 26.50 22.17 -8.35
N VAL A 425 27.73 22.09 -7.84
CA VAL A 425 27.99 21.97 -6.41
C VAL A 425 28.49 23.31 -5.87
N GLU A 426 27.86 23.78 -4.79
CA GLU A 426 28.30 24.91 -3.99
C GLU A 426 28.80 24.37 -2.64
N LEU A 427 30.11 24.19 -2.51
CA LEU A 427 30.74 23.69 -1.29
C LEU A 427 31.12 24.86 -0.39
N ASN A 428 30.39 25.03 0.70
CA ASN A 428 30.65 26.05 1.72
C ASN A 428 31.25 25.46 3.01
N GLY A 429 31.04 24.15 3.23
CA GLY A 429 31.66 23.41 4.32
C GLY A 429 33.08 22.91 4.02
N THR A 430 33.56 21.99 4.86
CA THR A 430 34.86 21.33 4.69
C THR A 430 34.68 19.94 4.11
N SER A 431 35.41 19.61 3.04
CA SER A 431 35.54 18.23 2.57
C SER A 431 36.79 17.55 3.13
N ALA A 432 36.66 16.24 3.36
CA ALA A 432 37.72 15.30 3.69
C ALA A 432 37.51 14.04 2.86
N THR A 433 37.99 14.05 1.61
CA THR A 433 37.88 12.89 0.71
C THR A 433 39.14 12.01 0.72
N THR A 434 39.01 10.77 0.25
CA THR A 434 40.20 9.92 0.04
C THR A 434 40.95 10.34 -1.22
N ASN A 435 40.24 10.49 -2.33
CA ASN A 435 40.74 10.89 -3.63
C ASN A 435 40.29 12.32 -3.97
N GLY A 436 41.01 12.97 -4.88
CA GLY A 436 40.64 14.27 -5.42
C GLY A 436 39.28 14.25 -6.14
N LEU A 437 38.66 15.42 -6.26
CA LEU A 437 37.34 15.60 -6.86
C LEU A 437 37.31 15.31 -8.36
N TYR A 438 36.10 15.08 -8.88
CA TYR A 438 35.82 14.96 -10.30
C TYR A 438 34.69 15.91 -10.69
N VAL A 439 34.90 16.75 -11.72
CA VAL A 439 33.87 17.63 -12.30
C VAL A 439 33.83 17.37 -13.80
N ASP A 440 32.72 16.80 -14.27
CA ASP A 440 32.48 16.53 -15.68
C ASP A 440 32.32 17.84 -16.47
N SER A 441 32.32 17.78 -17.80
CA SER A 441 32.02 18.91 -18.69
C SER A 441 30.73 18.71 -19.50
N SER A 442 30.16 17.51 -19.45
CA SER A 442 29.05 17.07 -20.31
C SER A 442 27.82 17.99 -20.25
N PHE A 443 27.54 18.60 -19.09
CA PHE A 443 26.36 19.46 -18.91
C PHE A 443 26.69 20.88 -18.43
N GLY A 444 27.94 21.32 -18.63
CA GLY A 444 28.42 22.60 -18.10
C GLY A 444 28.61 22.58 -16.58
N ASP A 445 28.94 21.40 -16.05
CA ASP A 445 29.01 21.11 -14.63
C ASP A 445 30.00 22.02 -13.91
N ARG A 446 29.69 22.33 -12.65
CA ARG A 446 30.39 23.40 -11.94
C ARG A 446 30.64 23.07 -10.49
N LEU A 447 31.86 23.33 -10.05
CA LEU A 447 32.21 23.46 -8.64
C LEU A 447 32.30 24.94 -8.27
N SER A 448 31.70 25.30 -7.15
CA SER A 448 31.67 26.65 -6.59
C SER A 448 31.64 26.59 -5.05
N GLY A 449 31.58 27.75 -4.41
CA GLY A 449 31.43 27.91 -2.96
C GLY A 449 32.65 28.55 -2.29
N THR A 450 32.60 28.62 -0.96
CA THR A 450 33.63 29.27 -0.12
C THR A 450 34.27 28.33 0.90
N GLY A 451 34.09 27.03 0.71
CA GLY A 451 34.57 25.99 1.62
C GLY A 451 36.04 25.65 1.45
N THR A 452 36.42 24.50 1.97
CA THR A 452 37.76 23.93 1.80
C THR A 452 37.64 22.51 1.28
N PHE A 453 38.37 22.19 0.22
CA PHE A 453 38.41 20.85 -0.36
C PHE A 453 39.71 20.12 -0.03
N ASN A 454 39.68 19.15 0.89
CA ASN A 454 40.85 18.35 1.25
C ASN A 454 40.73 16.91 0.76
N TRP A 455 41.84 16.33 0.29
CA TRP A 455 41.97 14.89 0.06
C TRP A 455 43.27 14.32 0.63
N THR A 456 43.30 13.03 0.96
CA THR A 456 44.44 12.39 1.63
C THR A 456 45.35 11.59 0.69
N ASN A 457 44.84 11.07 -0.43
CA ASN A 457 45.64 10.30 -1.38
C ASN A 457 46.54 11.23 -2.21
N THR A 458 47.83 11.26 -1.88
CA THR A 458 48.85 12.09 -2.55
C THR A 458 49.12 11.70 -4.00
N PHE A 459 48.68 10.52 -4.45
CA PHE A 459 48.76 10.09 -5.85
C PHE A 459 47.50 10.41 -6.64
N SER A 460 46.43 10.87 -6.00
CA SER A 460 45.20 11.28 -6.69
C SER A 460 45.33 12.70 -7.23
N THR A 461 44.77 12.93 -8.40
CA THR A 461 44.53 14.24 -8.99
C THR A 461 43.09 14.69 -8.71
N ALA A 462 42.87 16.01 -8.81
CA ALA A 462 41.55 16.59 -9.05
C ALA A 462 41.34 16.67 -10.57
N ASP A 463 40.26 16.05 -11.04
CA ASP A 463 39.96 15.95 -12.47
C ASP A 463 38.83 16.94 -12.79
N ILE A 464 39.20 18.14 -13.25
CA ILE A 464 38.25 19.23 -13.55
C ILE A 464 38.17 19.41 -15.06
N TYR A 465 37.14 18.82 -15.66
CA TYR A 465 36.82 19.03 -17.08
C TYR A 465 35.82 20.17 -17.26
N GLY A 466 34.92 20.36 -16.30
CA GLY A 466 33.92 21.43 -16.29
C GLY A 466 34.44 22.76 -15.74
N ASN A 467 33.55 23.48 -15.07
CA ASN A 467 33.80 24.84 -14.60
C ASN A 467 34.18 24.88 -13.11
N LEU A 468 35.11 25.77 -12.78
CA LEU A 468 35.46 26.12 -11.41
C LEU A 468 35.15 27.61 -11.18
N ASN A 469 34.35 27.92 -10.18
CA ASN A 469 34.00 29.29 -9.82
C ASN A 469 34.13 29.50 -8.30
N PRO A 470 35.33 29.86 -7.80
CA PRO A 470 35.52 30.18 -6.39
C PRO A 470 34.61 31.36 -5.96
N GLY A 471 33.82 31.16 -4.91
CA GLY A 471 32.69 32.04 -4.55
C GLY A 471 31.34 31.36 -4.74
N GLY A 472 30.29 31.91 -4.13
CA GLY A 472 28.93 31.41 -4.34
C GLY A 472 28.42 31.76 -5.74
N VAL A 473 27.26 31.21 -6.11
CA VAL A 473 26.64 31.47 -7.44
C VAL A 473 26.37 32.96 -7.67
N SER A 474 26.31 33.75 -6.59
CA SER A 474 26.10 35.20 -6.60
C SER A 474 27.03 35.98 -5.66
N SER A 475 28.10 35.36 -5.12
CA SER A 475 28.98 35.99 -4.14
C SER A 475 30.46 35.71 -4.40
N THR A 476 31.33 36.68 -4.11
CA THR A 476 32.78 36.47 -4.14
C THR A 476 33.24 35.65 -2.93
N GLY A 477 34.17 34.73 -3.12
CA GLY A 477 34.76 34.00 -2.01
C GLY A 477 35.99 33.19 -2.38
N ILE A 478 36.60 32.57 -1.37
CA ILE A 478 37.78 31.72 -1.52
C ILE A 478 37.32 30.28 -1.35
N LEU A 479 37.51 29.46 -2.39
CA LEU A 479 37.47 28.00 -2.28
C LEU A 479 38.91 27.54 -2.11
N THR A 480 39.21 26.95 -0.95
CA THR A 480 40.58 26.53 -0.59
C THR A 480 40.85 25.11 -0.99
#